data_AF-A0A336KJU3-F1
#
_entry.id   AF-A0A336KJU3-F1
#
_cell.length_a   1.000
_cell.length_b   1.000
_cell.length_c   1.000
_cell.angle_alpha   90.00
_cell.angle_beta   90.00
_cell.angle_gamma   90.00
#
_symmetry.space_group_name_H-M   'P 1'
#
loop_
_entity.id
_entity.type
_entity.pdbx_description
1 polymer ?
#
loop_
_entity_poly.entity_id
_entity_poly.type
_entity_poly.pdbx_seq_one_letter_code
_entity_poly.pdbx_strand_id
1 'polypeptide(L)'
;MASLIQLSPIRQNALYANIVIKKKLASYFVSERPYKCHLPECGRAFIQLSNLQQHLRNHDAQIERAKNRPFHCNICGKGFATESSLRTHTSKVSHCNSQSGYLAN
;
A
#
# COMPACT_ATOMS: atom_id res chain seq x y z
N MET A 1 -16.47 25.74 33.14
CA MET A 1 -17.50 24.71 32.85
C MET A 1 -17.92 24.86 31.39
N ALA A 2 -17.28 24.12 30.47
CA ALA A 2 -17.63 24.18 29.06
C ALA A 2 -18.91 23.37 28.83
N SER A 3 -20.04 24.06 28.63
CA SER A 3 -21.34 23.43 28.41
C SER A 3 -21.27 22.56 27.15
N LEU A 4 -21.44 21.25 27.33
CA LEU A 4 -21.68 20.31 26.25
C LEU A 4 -23.03 20.68 25.63
N ILE A 5 -23.00 21.39 24.50
CA ILE A 5 -24.22 21.72 23.75
C ILE A 5 -24.81 20.39 23.27
N GLN A 6 -25.89 19.93 23.91
CA GLN A 6 -26.72 18.85 23.40
C GLN A 6 -27.31 19.32 22.07
N LEU A 7 -26.65 18.95 20.97
CA LEU A 7 -27.12 19.24 19.62
C LEU A 7 -28.46 18.55 19.45
N SER A 8 -29.46 19.31 18.98
CA SER A 8 -30.79 18.76 18.70
C SER A 8 -30.70 17.59 17.71
N PRO A 9 -31.65 16.63 17.75
CA PRO A 9 -31.66 15.47 16.85
C PRO A 9 -31.56 15.86 15.36
N ILE A 10 -32.17 17.01 15.00
CA ILE A 10 -32.11 17.58 13.65
C ILE A 10 -30.67 17.99 13.28
N ARG A 11 -29.93 18.62 14.20
CA ARG A 11 -28.51 18.98 14.00
C ARG A 11 -27.62 17.74 13.90
N GLN A 12 -27.89 16.69 14.67
CA GLN A 12 -27.16 15.42 14.57
C GLN A 12 -27.40 14.72 13.22
N ASN A 13 -28.65 14.68 12.74
CA ASN A 13 -28.99 14.16 11.41
C ASN A 13 -28.33 14.96 10.28
N ALA A 14 -28.34 16.29 10.36
CA ALA A 14 -27.68 17.14 9.37
C ALA A 14 -26.15 16.95 9.37
N LEU A 15 -25.54 16.81 10.55
CA LEU A 15 -24.12 16.53 10.68
C LEU A 15 -23.75 15.15 10.11
N TYR A 16 -24.55 14.12 10.43
CA TYR A 16 -24.39 12.77 9.88
C TYR A 16 -24.53 12.76 8.35
N ALA A 17 -25.56 13.42 7.82
CA ALA A 17 -25.77 13.58 6.38
C ALA A 17 -24.58 14.29 5.71
N ASN A 18 -24.07 15.37 6.30
CA ASN A 18 -22.89 16.07 5.79
C ASN A 18 -21.63 15.20 5.78
N ILE A 19 -21.42 14.37 6.81
CA ILE A 19 -20.31 13.41 6.87
C ILE A 19 -20.47 12.35 5.77
N VAL A 20 -21.67 11.80 5.59
CA VAL A 20 -21.96 10.80 4.55
C VAL A 20 -21.80 11.40 3.15
N ILE A 21 -22.28 12.61 2.92
CA ILE A 21 -22.14 13.33 1.63
C ILE A 21 -20.66 13.62 1.36
N LYS A 22 -19.89 14.13 2.32
CA LYS A 22 -18.44 14.35 2.16
C LYS A 22 -17.69 13.06 1.83
N LYS A 23 -18.01 11.94 2.50
CA LYS A 23 -17.44 10.61 2.18
C LYS A 23 -17.83 10.15 0.77
N LYS A 24 -19.06 10.38 0.33
CA LYS A 24 -19.56 10.01 -1.01
C LYS A 24 -18.92 10.88 -2.11
N LEU A 25 -18.80 12.18 -1.89
CA LEU A 25 -18.13 13.12 -2.82
C LEU A 25 -16.62 12.85 -2.91
N ALA A 26 -15.96 12.49 -1.80
CA ALA A 26 -14.56 12.05 -1.80
C ALA A 26 -14.31 10.81 -2.68
N SER A 27 -15.34 10.00 -2.94
CA SER A 27 -15.24 8.87 -3.88
C SER A 27 -15.57 9.22 -5.34
N TYR A 28 -16.23 10.36 -5.60
CA TYR A 28 -16.66 10.79 -6.94
C TYR A 28 -15.64 11.69 -7.64
N PHE A 29 -14.74 12.37 -6.90
CA PHE A 29 -13.67 13.17 -7.51
C PHE A 29 -12.56 12.24 -8.03
N VAL A 30 -12.35 12.25 -9.35
CA VAL A 30 -11.38 11.41 -10.09
C VAL A 30 -9.95 11.80 -9.69
N SER A 31 -9.47 11.32 -8.54
CA SER A 31 -8.06 11.20 -8.12
C SER A 31 -7.89 11.07 -6.60
N GLU A 32 -8.95 11.23 -5.81
CA GLU A 32 -8.88 11.05 -4.37
C GLU A 32 -8.68 9.56 -4.04
N ARG A 33 -7.42 9.18 -3.80
CA ARG A 33 -7.04 7.87 -3.25
C ARG A 33 -6.74 8.07 -1.76
N PRO A 34 -7.77 8.17 -0.88
CA PRO A 34 -7.58 8.56 0.51
C PRO A 34 -6.79 7.53 1.32
N TYR A 35 -6.77 6.27 0.87
CA TYR A 35 -6.10 5.18 1.56
C TYR A 35 -4.69 4.97 1.00
N LYS A 36 -3.69 5.61 1.61
CA LYS A 36 -2.29 5.51 1.19
C LYS A 36 -1.55 4.42 1.97
N CYS A 37 -0.66 3.70 1.29
CA CYS A 37 0.30 2.81 1.95
C CYS A 37 1.32 3.67 2.69
N HIS A 38 1.57 3.33 3.97
CA HIS A 38 2.49 4.07 4.83
C HIS A 38 3.96 3.69 4.62
N LEU A 39 4.25 2.71 3.75
CA LEU A 39 5.61 2.26 3.51
C LEU A 39 6.32 3.21 2.51
N PRO A 40 7.50 3.76 2.87
CA PRO A 40 8.17 4.82 2.11
C PRO A 40 8.45 4.42 0.66
N GLU A 41 8.92 3.19 0.45
CA GLU A 41 9.27 2.66 -0.88
C GLU A 41 8.05 2.28 -1.75
N CYS A 42 6.84 2.22 -1.17
CA CYS A 42 5.67 1.72 -1.89
C CYS A 42 4.89 2.83 -2.59
N GLY A 43 4.62 3.94 -1.90
CA GLY A 43 3.90 5.12 -2.43
C GLY A 43 2.49 4.85 -2.98
N ARG A 44 1.95 3.63 -2.88
CA ARG A 44 0.66 3.26 -3.49
C ARG A 44 -0.51 3.83 -2.69
N ALA A 45 -1.54 4.26 -3.41
CA ALA A 45 -2.77 4.77 -2.83
C ALA A 45 -3.99 4.09 -3.47
N PHE A 46 -5.03 3.90 -2.66
CA PHE A 46 -6.23 3.15 -2.98
C PHE A 46 -7.49 3.97 -2.71
N ILE A 47 -8.54 3.69 -3.48
CA ILE A 47 -9.86 4.32 -3.34
C ILE A 47 -10.66 3.67 -2.20
N GLN A 48 -10.41 2.38 -1.93
CA GLN A 48 -11.11 1.60 -0.91
C GLN A 48 -10.15 1.08 0.16
N LEU A 49 -10.62 1.06 1.41
CA LEU A 49 -9.86 0.55 2.56
C LEU A 49 -9.57 -0.96 2.44
N SER A 50 -10.53 -1.74 1.94
CA SER A 50 -10.38 -3.18 1.71
C SER A 50 -9.18 -3.49 0.80
N ASN A 51 -8.97 -2.67 -0.23
CA ASN A 51 -7.86 -2.81 -1.17
C ASN A 51 -6.52 -2.45 -0.51
N LEU A 52 -6.49 -1.41 0.32
CA LEU A 52 -5.29 -1.09 1.13
C LEU A 52 -4.97 -2.24 2.09
N GLN A 53 -5.96 -2.80 2.79
CA GLN A 53 -5.73 -3.92 3.72
C GLN A 53 -5.23 -5.18 3.00
N GLN A 54 -5.78 -5.52 1.83
CA GLN A 54 -5.27 -6.61 1.02
C GLN A 54 -3.84 -6.36 0.55
N HIS A 55 -3.54 -5.12 0.17
CA HIS A 55 -2.21 -4.71 -0.22
C HIS A 55 -1.20 -4.81 0.94
N LEU A 56 -1.56 -4.40 2.16
CA LEU A 56 -0.68 -4.50 3.33
C LEU A 56 -0.34 -5.95 3.69
N ARG A 57 -1.28 -6.88 3.56
CA ARG A 57 -0.99 -8.32 3.73
C ARG A 57 0.10 -8.82 2.77
N ASN A 58 0.19 -8.24 1.58
CA ASN A 58 1.25 -8.57 0.65
C ASN A 58 2.60 -8.01 1.10
N HIS A 59 2.65 -6.90 1.84
CA HIS A 59 3.91 -6.43 2.41
C HIS A 59 4.44 -7.40 3.45
N ASP A 60 3.62 -7.83 4.41
CA ASP A 60 4.03 -8.83 5.40
C ASP A 60 4.48 -10.13 4.72
N ALA A 61 3.71 -10.59 3.72
CA ALA A 61 4.09 -11.78 2.96
C ALA A 61 5.35 -11.61 2.11
N GLN A 62 5.66 -10.41 1.63
CA GLN A 62 6.90 -10.13 0.90
C GLN A 62 8.08 -9.98 1.87
N ILE A 63 7.91 -9.34 3.03
CA ILE A 63 8.93 -9.18 4.06
C ILE A 63 9.36 -10.55 4.59
N GLU A 64 8.40 -11.41 4.94
CA GLU A 64 8.69 -12.78 5.40
C GLU A 64 9.33 -13.65 4.30
N ARG A 65 8.87 -13.50 3.04
CA ARG A 65 9.51 -14.21 1.92
C ARG A 65 10.90 -13.70 1.62
N ALA A 66 11.15 -12.40 1.72
CA ALA A 66 12.48 -11.82 1.53
C ALA A 66 13.43 -12.27 2.65
N LYS A 67 12.97 -12.29 3.90
CA LYS A 67 13.75 -12.82 5.04
C LYS A 67 14.13 -14.30 4.86
N ASN A 68 13.24 -15.09 4.25
CA ASN A 68 13.48 -16.51 3.97
C ASN A 68 14.16 -16.77 2.61
N ARG A 69 14.54 -15.72 1.87
CA ARG A 69 15.12 -15.84 0.52
C ARG A 69 16.45 -15.10 0.44
N PRO A 70 17.58 -15.82 0.34
CA PRO A 70 18.89 -15.18 0.37
C PRO A 70 19.21 -14.35 -0.87
N PHE A 71 18.51 -14.55 -2.00
CA PHE A 71 18.82 -13.86 -3.26
C PHE A 71 17.74 -12.82 -3.59
N HIS A 72 18.13 -11.58 -3.87
CA HIS A 72 17.20 -10.48 -4.18
C HIS A 72 17.62 -9.71 -5.43
N CYS A 73 16.63 -9.19 -6.15
CA CYS A 73 16.88 -8.28 -7.28
C CYS A 73 17.08 -6.86 -6.75
N ASN A 74 18.23 -6.25 -7.03
CA ASN A 74 18.56 -4.90 -6.57
C ASN A 74 17.76 -3.79 -7.28
N ILE A 75 17.11 -4.12 -8.41
CA ILE A 75 16.30 -3.15 -9.17
C ILE A 75 14.85 -3.17 -8.68
N CYS A 76 14.22 -4.35 -8.56
CA CYS A 76 12.80 -4.45 -8.21
C CYS A 76 12.53 -4.95 -6.77
N GLY A 77 13.57 -5.26 -6.00
CA GLY A 77 13.46 -5.73 -4.61
C GLY A 77 12.86 -7.13 -4.44
N LYS A 78 12.63 -7.87 -5.53
CA LYS A 78 11.99 -9.19 -5.48
C LYS A 78 12.95 -10.25 -4.93
N GLY A 79 12.52 -11.00 -3.92
CA GLY A 79 13.28 -12.11 -3.32
C GLY A 79 13.10 -13.45 -4.05
N PHE A 80 14.15 -14.25 -4.10
CA PHE A 80 14.29 -15.53 -4.80
C PHE A 80 14.92 -16.60 -3.90
N ALA A 81 14.41 -17.83 -3.96
CA ALA A 81 14.92 -18.93 -3.13
C ALA A 81 16.29 -19.44 -3.62
N THR A 82 16.60 -19.26 -4.91
CA THR A 82 17.85 -19.73 -5.53
C THR A 82 18.43 -18.70 -6.49
N GLU A 83 19.76 -18.70 -6.64
CA GLU A 83 20.46 -17.82 -7.56
C GLU A 83 20.01 -18.00 -9.02
N SER A 84 19.80 -19.24 -9.47
CA SER A 84 19.32 -19.54 -10.83
C SER A 84 17.98 -18.87 -11.14
N SER A 85 17.10 -18.77 -10.14
CA SER A 85 15.81 -18.09 -10.29
C SER A 85 15.94 -16.56 -10.35
N LEU A 86 16.90 -15.98 -9.62
CA LEU A 86 17.28 -14.57 -9.75
C LEU A 86 17.89 -14.29 -11.12
N ARG A 87 18.85 -15.11 -11.59
CA ARG A 87 19.50 -14.94 -12.90
C ARG A 87 18.52 -15.04 -14.06
N THR A 88 17.55 -15.94 -13.96
CA THR A 88 16.48 -16.06 -14.96
C THR A 88 15.56 -14.85 -14.94
N HIS A 89 15.30 -14.28 -13.76
CA HIS A 89 14.54 -13.05 -13.63
C HIS A 89 15.28 -11.86 -14.26
N THR A 90 16.55 -11.64 -13.93
CA THR A 90 17.34 -10.51 -14.43
C THR A 90 17.70 -10.62 -15.91
N SER A 91 17.56 -11.79 -16.54
CA SER A 91 17.78 -11.95 -17.99
C SER A 91 16.50 -11.82 -18.81
N LYS A 92 15.35 -12.19 -18.23
CA LYS A 92 14.05 -12.17 -18.92
C LYS A 92 13.27 -10.89 -18.68
N VAL A 93 13.54 -10.19 -17.59
CA VAL A 93 12.79 -9.00 -17.20
C VAL A 93 13.51 -7.76 -17.70
N SER A 94 12.99 -7.21 -18.80
CA SER A 94 13.55 -6.05 -19.49
C SER A 94 13.80 -4.82 -18.59
N HIS A 95 12.97 -4.61 -17.56
CA HIS A 95 13.17 -3.51 -16.60
C HIS A 95 14.19 -3.81 -15.49
N CYS A 96 14.70 -5.04 -15.42
CA CYS A 96 15.70 -5.51 -14.45
C CYS A 96 17.02 -5.93 -15.12
N ASN A 97 17.23 -5.58 -16.40
CA ASN A 97 18.37 -6.05 -17.21
C ASN A 97 19.71 -5.35 -16.92
N SER A 98 19.90 -4.78 -15.72
CA SER A 98 21.14 -4.07 -15.38
C SER A 98 21.72 -4.52 -14.03
N GLN A 99 22.88 -5.16 -14.13
CA GLN A 99 23.91 -5.33 -13.11
C GLN A 99 23.63 -6.23 -11.89
N SER A 100 24.25 -7.42 -11.98
CA SER A 100 24.80 -8.18 -10.86
C SER A 100 25.33 -7.27 -9.75
N GLY A 101 24.72 -7.37 -8.58
CA GLY A 101 25.31 -6.92 -7.32
C GLY A 101 25.12 -8.03 -6.31
N TYR A 102 26.13 -8.90 -6.20
CA TYR A 102 26.25 -9.89 -5.14
C TYR A 102 26.38 -9.17 -3.81
N LEU A 103 25.43 -9.38 -2.89
CA LEU A 103 25.65 -9.21 -1.46
C LEU A 103 24.88 -10.32 -0.73
N ALA A 104 25.60 -11.40 -0.43
CA ALA A 104 25.30 -12.26 0.70
C ALA A 104 26.12 -11.71 1.87
N ASN A 105 25.46 -11.23 2.92
CA ASN A 105 26.03 -11.04 4.25
C ASN A 105 25.03 -11.60 5.25
#